data_AF-M5WRV9-F1
#
_entry.id   AF-M5WRV9-F1
#
_cell.length_a   1.000
_cell.length_b   1.000
_cell.length_c   1.000
_cell.angle_alpha   90.00
_cell.angle_beta   90.00
_cell.angle_gamma   90.00
#
_symmetry.space_group_name_H-M   'P 1'
#
loop_
_entity.id
_entity.type
_entity.pdbx_description
1 polymer ?
#
loop_
_entity_poly.entity_id
_entity_poly.type
_entity_poly.pdbx_seq_one_letter_code
_entity_poly.pdbx_strand_id
1 'polypeptide(L)'
;MKRPAQLVFIPAPGVGHIVSTIEIAKQLVARDDQLFITILIMKLPFDKLFTNTDPSISHRISFVNLPESHIDTQGLAFTSFIKTFVQGHKTHVKEAVTKLLAESAQAELAGFVIDMFCTPMINVADEFQIPSYLFFTSGAAGLGFWFQLQSLHDEQGKDVAEITGWDSELIVPSFINPVPAGIWPGMMREKKGATDFIDFAARFRQTKGILINTFRELEPHALRSLSDGKFPPVYPVGPLLNLKSDDGHVGSDQSIQKSDILEWLDDQPPSSVVFLCFGSMGSFGEAQVKEIACALEKSGQRFLWSLRKPEPKGKVGMPSDYADVKGVLHEGFLDRTAGIGKVIGWAPQVAILAHPSVGGFVSHCGWNSTLESLWCGVPIATWPMYAEQQLNAFALVKDLGLGVEIKMDYKQDSEVVVSAEEIERGIRQVMEKDSDIRARVKEISEKSKKALTDGGSSYSSLGRFLDQI
;
A
#
# COMPACT_ATOMS: atom_id res chain seq x y z
N MET A 1 32.25 23.33 1.98
CA MET A 1 31.50 22.19 1.40
C MET A 1 30.47 21.77 2.43
N LYS A 2 29.21 21.53 2.03
CA LYS A 2 28.20 20.95 2.93
C LYS A 2 28.73 19.57 3.36
N ARG A 3 28.53 19.20 4.63
CA ARG A 3 28.94 17.86 5.10
C ARG A 3 27.94 16.84 4.51
N PRO A 4 28.38 15.63 4.13
CA PRO A 4 27.45 14.58 3.71
C PRO A 4 26.37 14.34 4.76
N ALA A 5 25.14 14.14 4.31
CA ALA A 5 23.99 13.89 5.18
C ALA A 5 23.68 12.38 5.23
N GLN A 6 23.26 11.90 6.38
CA GLN A 6 22.84 10.52 6.60
C GLN A 6 21.39 10.51 7.09
N LEU A 7 20.53 9.73 6.45
CA LEU A 7 19.19 9.42 6.97
C LEU A 7 19.11 7.96 7.43
N VAL A 8 18.31 7.72 8.45
CA VAL A 8 17.96 6.37 8.91
C VAL A 8 16.48 6.12 8.62
N PHE A 9 16.19 5.15 7.76
CA PHE A 9 14.84 4.76 7.39
C PHE A 9 14.41 3.55 8.19
N ILE A 10 13.19 3.58 8.73
CA ILE A 10 12.62 2.51 9.55
C ILE A 10 11.24 2.13 8.98
N PRO A 11 11.19 1.27 7.94
CA PRO A 11 9.94 0.76 7.38
C PRO A 11 9.20 -0.14 8.39
N ALA A 12 7.87 -0.13 8.33
CA ALA A 12 7.09 -1.20 8.95
C ALA A 12 7.38 -2.53 8.24
N PRO A 13 7.32 -3.67 8.94
CA PRO A 13 7.77 -4.95 8.42
C PRO A 13 6.72 -5.60 7.52
N GLY A 14 6.26 -4.89 6.49
CA GLY A 14 5.34 -5.39 5.48
C GLY A 14 5.87 -5.06 4.09
N VAL A 15 5.70 -5.97 3.13
CA VAL A 15 6.26 -5.83 1.78
C VAL A 15 5.91 -4.49 1.14
N GLY A 16 4.65 -4.04 1.28
CA GLY A 16 4.22 -2.74 0.73
C GLY A 16 4.93 -1.52 1.34
N HIS A 17 5.33 -1.60 2.60
CA HIS A 17 6.05 -0.53 3.31
C HIS A 17 7.55 -0.54 2.98
N ILE A 18 8.16 -1.72 2.98
CA ILE A 18 9.59 -1.92 2.67
C ILE A 18 9.87 -1.49 1.23
N VAL A 19 9.06 -1.95 0.26
CA VAL A 19 9.25 -1.60 -1.15
C VAL A 19 9.12 -0.10 -1.37
N SER A 20 8.08 0.54 -0.83
CA SER A 20 7.90 1.99 -0.94
C SER A 20 9.08 2.77 -0.33
N THR A 21 9.61 2.27 0.79
CA THR A 21 10.77 2.85 1.49
C THR A 21 12.05 2.77 0.65
N ILE A 22 12.26 1.65 -0.04
CA ILE A 22 13.40 1.48 -0.93
C ILE A 22 13.28 2.43 -2.12
N GLU A 23 12.10 2.55 -2.72
CA GLU A 23 11.90 3.40 -3.89
C GLU A 23 12.07 4.89 -3.57
N ILE A 24 11.59 5.36 -2.42
CA ILE A 24 11.88 6.74 -2.00
C ILE A 24 13.35 6.95 -1.67
N ALA A 25 14.02 5.96 -1.06
CA ALA A 25 15.46 6.04 -0.78
C ALA A 25 16.25 6.17 -2.08
N LYS A 26 15.92 5.37 -3.11
CA LYS A 26 16.49 5.46 -4.47
C LYS A 26 16.30 6.86 -5.07
N GLN A 27 15.09 7.42 -4.98
CA GLN A 27 14.81 8.76 -5.51
C GLN A 27 15.57 9.87 -4.77
N LEU A 28 15.71 9.76 -3.44
CA LEU A 28 16.45 10.72 -2.63
C LEU A 28 17.94 10.72 -2.97
N VAL A 29 18.59 9.55 -2.96
CA VAL A 29 20.02 9.47 -3.30
C VAL A 29 20.29 9.87 -4.74
N ALA A 30 19.36 9.60 -5.68
CA ALA A 30 19.52 10.03 -7.07
C ALA A 30 19.51 11.55 -7.26
N ARG A 31 19.09 12.32 -6.24
CA ARG A 31 18.95 13.79 -6.32
C ARG A 31 19.94 14.56 -5.49
N ASP A 32 20.55 13.93 -4.50
CA ASP A 32 21.63 14.50 -3.71
C ASP A 32 22.78 13.50 -3.62
N ASP A 33 23.90 13.81 -4.28
CA ASP A 33 25.11 12.97 -4.30
C ASP A 33 25.82 12.87 -2.94
N GLN A 34 25.48 13.74 -2.00
CA GLN A 34 26.04 13.76 -0.64
C GLN A 34 25.09 13.14 0.40
N LEU A 35 23.96 12.57 -0.03
CA LEU A 35 23.03 11.87 0.84
C LEU A 35 23.32 10.37 0.89
N PHE A 36 23.41 9.85 2.11
CA PHE A 36 23.51 8.44 2.43
C PHE A 36 22.27 7.99 3.22
N ILE A 37 21.82 6.77 2.99
CA ILE A 37 20.61 6.22 3.60
C ILE A 37 20.92 4.85 4.19
N THR A 38 20.49 4.63 5.43
CA THR A 38 20.54 3.33 6.10
C THR A 38 19.12 2.89 6.40
N ILE A 39 18.71 1.74 5.85
CA ILE A 39 17.38 1.18 6.04
C ILE A 39 17.47 0.06 7.08
N LEU A 40 16.79 0.24 8.22
CA LEU A 40 16.73 -0.74 9.30
C LEU A 40 15.52 -1.66 9.09
N ILE A 41 15.77 -2.93 8.81
CA ILE A 41 14.73 -3.92 8.51
C ILE A 41 14.39 -4.70 9.79
N MET A 42 13.15 -4.57 10.24
CA MET A 42 12.56 -5.48 11.23
C MET A 42 11.96 -6.69 10.51
N LYS A 43 12.19 -7.89 11.03
CA LYS A 43 11.73 -9.14 10.41
C LYS A 43 10.56 -9.72 11.20
N LEU A 44 9.43 -9.95 10.54
CA LEU A 44 8.33 -10.68 11.16
C LEU A 44 8.70 -12.16 11.38
N PRO A 45 8.20 -12.80 12.45
CA PRO A 45 8.54 -14.20 12.77
C PRO A 45 8.19 -15.20 11.66
N PHE A 46 7.24 -14.86 10.80
CA PHE A 46 6.72 -15.70 9.72
C PHE A 46 7.23 -15.30 8.32
N ASP A 47 8.03 -14.22 8.22
CA ASP A 47 8.57 -13.78 6.95
C ASP A 47 9.85 -14.53 6.59
N LYS A 48 9.99 -14.83 5.29
CA LYS A 48 11.29 -15.22 4.73
C LYS A 48 12.25 -14.02 4.80
N LEU A 49 13.55 -14.29 4.89
CA LEU A 49 14.59 -13.26 4.87
C LEU A 49 14.38 -12.33 3.67
N PHE A 50 14.15 -11.04 3.95
CA PHE A 50 14.25 -10.01 2.93
C PHE A 50 15.72 -9.91 2.52
N THR A 51 16.01 -10.45 1.33
CA THR A 51 17.33 -10.39 0.71
C THR A 51 17.17 -9.53 -0.53
N ASN A 52 17.40 -8.22 -0.40
CA ASN A 52 17.42 -7.37 -1.58
C ASN A 52 18.81 -7.41 -2.18
N THR A 53 18.94 -8.13 -3.28
CA THR A 53 20.16 -8.20 -4.10
C THR A 53 20.06 -7.34 -5.35
N ASP A 54 19.11 -6.39 -5.42
CA ASP A 54 18.92 -5.50 -6.56
C ASP A 54 20.22 -4.71 -6.86
N PRO A 55 20.91 -5.00 -7.98
CA PRO A 55 22.17 -4.38 -8.32
C PRO A 55 22.02 -2.90 -8.71
N SER A 56 20.79 -2.41 -8.92
CA SER A 56 20.51 -1.00 -9.18
C SER A 56 20.51 -0.14 -7.90
N ILE A 57 20.58 -0.77 -6.73
CA ILE A 57 20.66 -0.04 -5.47
C ILE A 57 22.02 0.64 -5.38
N SER A 58 21.98 1.96 -5.22
CA SER A 58 23.17 2.79 -5.01
C SER A 58 23.96 2.29 -3.80
N HIS A 59 25.29 2.28 -3.90
CA HIS A 59 26.19 2.02 -2.77
C HIS A 59 25.98 2.96 -1.57
N ARG A 60 25.25 4.08 -1.77
CA ARG A 60 24.86 5.03 -0.74
C ARG A 60 23.61 4.61 0.05
N ILE A 61 22.98 3.49 -0.31
CA ILE A 61 21.88 2.88 0.43
C ILE A 61 22.41 1.59 1.07
N SER A 62 22.36 1.52 2.39
CA SER A 62 22.73 0.32 3.15
C SER A 62 21.51 -0.29 3.84
N PHE A 63 21.52 -1.61 3.99
CA PHE A 63 20.49 -2.35 4.71
C PHE A 63 21.07 -2.97 5.97
N VAL A 64 20.35 -2.82 7.08
CA VAL A 64 20.70 -3.46 8.35
C VAL A 64 19.51 -4.28 8.80
N ASN A 65 19.64 -5.61 8.75
CA ASN A 65 18.66 -6.50 9.36
C ASN A 65 18.83 -6.45 10.88
N LEU A 66 17.78 -6.04 11.58
CA LEU A 66 17.79 -5.99 13.03
C LEU A 66 17.67 -7.42 13.60
N PRO A 67 18.24 -7.68 14.79
CA PRO A 67 18.05 -8.94 15.49
C PRO A 67 16.57 -9.25 15.72
N GLU A 68 16.23 -10.54 15.74
CA GLU A 68 14.88 -10.99 16.06
C GLU A 68 14.54 -10.64 17.52
N SER A 69 13.34 -10.09 17.73
CA SER A 69 12.83 -9.80 19.07
C SER A 69 11.75 -10.81 19.43
N HIS A 70 11.97 -11.61 20.48
CA HIS A 70 10.97 -12.54 21.00
C HIS A 70 9.93 -11.78 21.83
N ILE A 71 8.96 -11.19 21.14
CA ILE A 71 7.88 -10.41 21.74
C ILE A 71 6.64 -11.30 21.78
N ASP A 72 6.04 -11.49 22.96
CA ASP A 72 4.76 -12.18 23.06
C ASP A 72 3.65 -11.28 22.50
N THR A 73 3.14 -11.68 21.34
CA THR A 73 2.09 -10.96 20.64
C THR A 73 0.87 -11.85 20.39
N GLN A 74 0.74 -12.97 21.10
CA GLN A 74 -0.37 -13.91 20.89
C GLN A 74 -1.71 -13.26 21.25
N GLY A 75 -2.71 -13.45 20.38
CA GLY A 75 -4.07 -12.96 20.60
C GLY A 75 -4.26 -11.45 20.48
N LEU A 76 -3.23 -10.69 20.08
CA LEU A 76 -3.38 -9.26 19.82
C LEU A 76 -4.07 -9.02 18.47
N ALA A 77 -4.96 -8.02 18.44
CA ALA A 77 -5.44 -7.43 17.20
C ALA A 77 -4.26 -6.89 16.38
N PHE A 78 -4.39 -6.86 15.05
CA PHE A 78 -3.29 -6.56 14.13
C PHE A 78 -2.55 -5.25 14.45
N THR A 79 -3.27 -4.18 14.79
CA THR A 79 -2.69 -2.87 15.08
C THR A 79 -1.87 -2.88 16.37
N SER A 80 -2.42 -3.50 17.42
CA SER A 80 -1.72 -3.68 18.68
C SER A 80 -0.52 -4.63 18.52
N PHE A 81 -0.64 -5.65 17.67
CA PHE A 81 0.46 -6.53 17.29
C PHE A 81 1.60 -5.71 16.68
N ILE A 82 1.35 -4.91 15.65
CA ILE A 82 2.38 -4.10 14.98
C ILE A 82 2.99 -3.08 15.96
N LYS A 83 2.17 -2.36 16.73
CA LYS A 83 2.66 -1.38 17.72
C LYS A 83 3.58 -2.02 18.75
N THR A 84 3.17 -3.16 19.33
CA THR A 84 3.96 -3.89 20.34
C THR A 84 5.23 -4.46 19.73
N PHE A 85 5.14 -5.03 18.52
CA PHE A 85 6.27 -5.56 17.79
C PHE A 85 7.34 -4.49 17.52
N VAL A 86 6.93 -3.33 16.99
CA VAL A 86 7.83 -2.20 16.75
C VAL A 86 8.43 -1.69 18.06
N GLN A 87 7.64 -1.58 19.14
CA GLN A 87 8.14 -1.14 20.43
C GLN A 87 9.27 -2.03 20.97
N GLY A 88 9.17 -3.36 20.81
CA GLY A 88 10.23 -4.26 21.26
C GLY A 88 11.53 -4.16 20.45
N HIS A 89 11.54 -3.49 19.30
CA HIS A 89 12.75 -3.28 18.49
C HIS A 89 13.51 -1.99 18.84
N LYS A 90 13.02 -1.16 19.79
CA LYS A 90 13.67 0.12 20.15
C LYS A 90 15.15 -0.05 20.53
N THR A 91 15.47 -1.05 21.34
CA THR A 91 16.86 -1.31 21.77
C THR A 91 17.75 -1.66 20.59
N HIS A 92 17.29 -2.54 19.70
CA HIS A 92 18.03 -2.92 18.50
C HIS A 92 18.24 -1.75 17.54
N VAL A 93 17.23 -0.89 17.35
CA VAL A 93 17.36 0.33 16.57
C VAL A 93 18.40 1.27 17.19
N LYS A 94 18.35 1.47 18.51
CA LYS A 94 19.30 2.30 19.24
C LYS A 94 20.75 1.79 19.08
N GLU A 95 20.96 0.48 19.21
CA GLU A 95 22.27 -0.14 19.02
C GLU A 95 22.79 0.03 17.59
N ALA A 96 21.93 -0.22 16.59
CA ALA A 96 22.28 -0.05 15.18
C ALA A 96 22.66 1.41 14.84
N VAL A 97 21.92 2.39 15.37
CA VAL A 97 22.21 3.82 15.15
C VAL A 97 23.48 4.25 15.90
N THR A 98 23.69 3.77 17.12
CA THR A 98 24.93 4.02 17.87
C THR A 98 26.15 3.52 17.10
N LYS A 99 26.06 2.30 16.54
CA LYS A 99 27.11 1.74 15.68
C LYS A 99 27.33 2.56 14.42
N LEU A 100 26.25 2.96 13.74
CA LEU A 100 26.31 3.82 12.55
C LEU A 100 27.03 5.15 12.84
N LEU A 101 26.73 5.79 13.97
CA LEU A 101 27.38 7.04 14.39
C LEU A 101 28.85 6.84 14.76
N ALA A 102 29.23 5.69 15.31
CA ALA A 102 30.63 5.38 15.62
C ALA A 102 31.45 5.10 14.35
N GLU A 103 30.85 4.51 13.32
CA GLU A 103 31.50 4.16 12.06
C GLU A 103 31.53 5.33 11.05
N SER A 104 30.51 6.19 11.08
CA SER A 104 30.37 7.31 10.13
C SER A 104 30.90 8.63 10.71
N ALA A 105 32.23 8.76 10.80
CA ALA A 105 32.86 10.02 11.25
C ALA A 105 32.68 11.19 10.26
N GLN A 106 32.23 10.92 9.03
CA GLN A 106 32.21 11.90 7.94
C GLN A 106 30.82 12.47 7.63
N ALA A 107 29.73 11.71 7.85
CA ALA A 107 28.36 12.16 7.56
C ALA A 107 27.62 12.62 8.83
N GLU A 108 26.82 13.68 8.72
CA GLU A 108 25.94 14.15 9.78
C GLU A 108 24.59 13.42 9.71
N LEU A 109 24.14 12.87 10.83
CA LEU A 109 22.83 12.22 10.91
C LEU A 109 21.72 13.28 10.86
N ALA A 110 21.09 13.43 9.71
CA ALA A 110 20.14 14.49 9.41
C ALA A 110 18.71 14.20 9.87
N GLY A 111 18.37 12.92 10.14
CA GLY A 111 17.02 12.57 10.54
C GLY A 111 16.70 11.09 10.52
N PHE A 112 15.62 10.74 11.20
CA PHE A 112 14.94 9.46 11.07
C PHE A 112 13.75 9.63 10.13
N VAL A 113 13.61 8.76 9.14
CA VAL A 113 12.40 8.66 8.32
C VAL A 113 11.65 7.40 8.74
N ILE A 114 10.56 7.59 9.48
CA ILE A 114 9.81 6.51 10.12
C ILE A 114 8.52 6.23 9.38
N ASP A 115 8.19 4.96 9.21
CA ASP A 115 6.90 4.56 8.65
C ASP A 115 5.71 4.95 9.55
N MET A 116 4.52 5.06 8.97
CA MET A 116 3.24 5.31 9.65
C MET A 116 2.95 4.38 10.84
N PHE A 117 3.46 3.14 10.84
CA PHE A 117 3.32 2.24 12.00
C PHE A 117 4.54 2.23 12.93
N CYS A 118 5.60 2.96 12.58
CA CYS A 118 6.87 3.00 13.31
C CYS A 118 7.03 4.19 14.25
N THR A 119 5.92 4.85 14.62
CA THR A 119 5.95 6.02 15.52
C THR A 119 6.61 5.80 16.88
N PRO A 120 6.70 4.59 17.48
CA PRO A 120 7.50 4.39 18.68
C PRO A 120 8.97 4.82 18.51
N MET A 121 9.50 4.82 17.29
CA MET A 121 10.89 5.18 16.98
C MET A 121 11.20 6.67 17.09
N ILE A 122 10.19 7.55 17.14
CA ILE A 122 10.45 8.99 17.42
C ILE A 122 11.14 9.12 18.79
N ASN A 123 10.77 8.32 19.80
CA ASN A 123 11.44 8.37 21.11
C ASN A 123 12.93 8.00 21.01
N VAL A 124 13.28 7.07 20.11
CA VAL A 124 14.68 6.69 19.89
C VAL A 124 15.42 7.85 19.23
N ALA A 125 14.81 8.51 18.24
CA ALA A 125 15.40 9.70 17.62
C ALA A 125 15.59 10.84 18.63
N ASP A 126 14.62 11.06 19.54
CA ASP A 126 14.68 12.07 20.60
C ASP A 126 15.86 11.83 21.56
N GLU A 127 16.18 10.55 21.88
CA GLU A 127 17.35 10.20 22.71
C GLU A 127 18.68 10.59 22.05
N PHE A 128 18.73 10.62 20.71
CA PHE A 128 19.88 11.10 19.95
C PHE A 128 19.79 12.60 19.59
N GLN A 129 18.71 13.29 19.98
CA GLN A 129 18.41 14.68 19.62
C GLN A 129 18.33 14.90 18.09
N ILE A 130 17.81 13.92 17.36
CA ILE A 130 17.69 13.91 15.90
C ILE A 130 16.23 14.09 15.49
N PRO A 131 15.91 14.91 14.46
CA PRO A 131 14.53 15.09 14.02
C PRO A 131 13.96 13.81 13.41
N SER A 132 12.66 13.59 13.65
CA SER A 132 11.88 12.54 12.98
C SER A 132 11.02 13.12 11.87
N TYR A 133 11.00 12.44 10.73
CA TYR A 133 10.10 12.67 9.60
C TYR A 133 9.23 11.43 9.43
N LEU A 134 7.95 11.63 9.09
CA LEU A 134 7.04 10.53 8.78
C LEU A 134 7.14 10.17 7.30
N PHE A 135 7.13 8.88 6.98
CA PHE A 135 6.78 8.40 5.66
C PHE A 135 5.41 7.70 5.72
N PHE A 136 4.40 8.37 5.17
CA PHE A 136 3.04 7.87 5.08
C PHE A 136 2.87 7.14 3.75
N THR A 137 2.81 5.81 3.79
CA THR A 137 2.79 4.92 2.61
C THR A 137 1.40 4.76 2.00
N SER A 138 0.47 5.65 2.31
CA SER A 138 -0.90 5.66 1.79
C SER A 138 -1.29 7.07 1.27
N GLY A 139 -2.57 7.26 0.90
CA GLY A 139 -3.07 8.49 0.30
C GLY A 139 -3.29 9.66 1.28
N ALA A 140 -3.25 10.90 0.76
CA ALA A 140 -3.47 12.12 1.54
C ALA A 140 -4.87 12.19 2.14
N ALA A 141 -5.89 11.67 1.44
CA ALA A 141 -7.25 11.59 1.96
C ALA A 141 -7.29 10.78 3.27
N GLY A 142 -6.63 9.61 3.27
CA GLY A 142 -6.49 8.74 4.45
C GLY A 142 -5.75 9.40 5.61
N LEU A 143 -4.64 10.11 5.35
CA LEU A 143 -3.93 10.87 6.39
C LEU A 143 -4.84 11.92 7.06
N GLY A 144 -5.59 12.68 6.27
CA GLY A 144 -6.52 13.67 6.81
C GLY A 144 -7.68 13.05 7.60
N PHE A 145 -8.14 11.85 7.21
CA PHE A 145 -9.11 11.08 7.99
C PHE A 145 -8.58 10.75 9.38
N TRP A 146 -7.32 10.31 9.49
CA TRP A 146 -6.73 9.94 10.78
C TRP A 146 -6.60 11.15 11.70
N PHE A 147 -6.21 12.31 11.16
CA PHE A 147 -6.21 13.55 11.92
C PHE A 147 -7.61 14.00 12.36
N GLN A 148 -8.62 13.82 11.50
CA GLN A 148 -10.00 14.13 11.86
C GLN A 148 -10.49 13.25 13.02
N LEU A 149 -10.19 11.95 13.00
CA LEU A 149 -10.55 11.05 14.08
C LEU A 149 -9.87 11.42 15.40
N GLN A 150 -8.59 11.77 15.35
CA GLN A 150 -7.87 12.23 16.53
C GLN A 150 -8.45 13.54 17.10
N SER A 151 -8.81 14.51 16.26
CA SER A 151 -9.52 15.72 16.72
C SER A 151 -10.91 15.42 17.30
N LEU A 152 -11.68 14.46 16.74
CA LEU A 152 -12.96 14.05 17.33
C LEU A 152 -12.79 13.45 18.73
N HIS A 153 -11.75 12.65 18.94
CA HIS A 153 -11.43 12.08 20.24
C HIS A 153 -10.95 13.15 21.23
N ASP A 154 -9.91 13.92 20.87
CA ASP A 154 -9.23 14.82 21.79
C ASP A 154 -10.03 16.09 22.09
N GLU A 155 -10.72 16.65 21.10
CA GLU A 155 -11.41 17.95 21.23
C GLU A 155 -12.90 17.79 21.55
N GLN A 156 -13.53 16.70 21.10
CA GLN A 156 -14.98 16.48 21.28
C GLN A 156 -15.30 15.32 22.23
N GLY A 157 -14.30 14.60 22.74
CA GLY A 157 -14.49 13.48 23.67
C GLY A 157 -15.30 12.31 23.08
N LYS A 158 -15.32 12.16 21.76
CA LYS A 158 -16.09 11.11 21.09
C LYS A 158 -15.35 9.77 21.11
N ASP A 159 -16.07 8.71 21.44
CA ASP A 159 -15.59 7.34 21.22
C ASP A 159 -15.75 6.98 19.74
N VAL A 160 -14.65 7.04 18.99
CA VAL A 160 -14.59 6.75 17.56
C VAL A 160 -15.07 5.33 17.24
N ALA A 161 -14.89 4.38 18.16
CA ALA A 161 -15.32 2.99 17.95
C ALA A 161 -16.85 2.82 18.03
N GLU A 162 -17.56 3.77 18.66
CA GLU A 162 -19.03 3.75 18.77
C GLU A 162 -19.72 4.39 17.55
N ILE A 163 -18.97 5.14 16.72
CA ILE A 163 -19.49 5.74 15.49
C ILE A 163 -19.56 4.66 14.41
N THR A 164 -20.78 4.20 14.12
CA THR A 164 -21.03 3.11 13.18
C THR A 164 -22.27 3.36 12.31
N GLY A 165 -22.43 2.55 11.27
CA GLY A 165 -23.60 2.57 10.39
C GLY A 165 -23.43 3.47 9.16
N TRP A 166 -24.32 3.30 8.19
CA TRP A 166 -24.33 4.09 6.94
C TRP A 166 -24.97 5.47 7.13
N ASP A 167 -25.90 5.60 8.08
CA ASP A 167 -26.57 6.88 8.39
C ASP A 167 -25.66 7.87 9.15
N SER A 168 -24.54 7.37 9.68
CA SER A 168 -23.53 8.18 10.35
C SER A 168 -22.46 8.59 9.35
N GLU A 169 -22.54 9.81 8.85
CA GLU A 169 -21.53 10.38 7.95
C GLU A 169 -20.63 11.37 8.68
N LEU A 170 -19.33 11.30 8.38
CA LEU A 170 -18.36 12.24 8.89
C LEU A 170 -17.88 13.18 7.78
N ILE A 171 -17.99 14.47 8.02
CA ILE A 171 -17.34 15.49 7.19
C ILE A 171 -15.86 15.48 7.53
N VAL A 172 -15.05 15.07 6.56
CA VAL A 172 -13.59 14.97 6.69
C VAL A 172 -13.00 15.95 5.69
N PRO A 173 -12.25 16.99 6.12
CA PRO A 173 -11.76 18.03 5.20
C PRO A 173 -10.88 17.53 4.05
N SER A 174 -10.33 16.32 4.16
CA SER A 174 -9.52 15.69 3.12
C SER A 174 -10.32 14.87 2.09
N PHE A 175 -11.63 14.70 2.28
CA PHE A 175 -12.55 14.06 1.34
C PHE A 175 -13.52 15.09 0.76
N ILE A 176 -13.88 14.91 -0.51
CA ILE A 176 -14.86 15.77 -1.19
C ILE A 176 -16.27 15.44 -0.70
N ASN A 177 -16.57 14.16 -0.52
CA ASN A 177 -17.87 13.68 -0.02
C ASN A 177 -17.79 13.29 1.46
N PRO A 178 -18.89 13.41 2.23
CA PRO A 178 -18.96 12.88 3.58
C PRO A 178 -18.64 11.38 3.61
N VAL A 179 -17.83 10.95 4.58
CA VAL A 179 -17.35 9.56 4.69
C VAL A 179 -18.29 8.76 5.61
N PRO A 180 -19.02 7.75 5.12
CA PRO A 180 -19.91 6.94 5.95
C PRO A 180 -19.15 6.07 6.95
N ALA A 181 -19.63 5.95 8.18
CA ALA A 181 -19.03 5.09 9.20
C ALA A 181 -19.12 3.59 8.85
N GLY A 182 -20.05 3.22 7.95
CA GLY A 182 -20.16 1.87 7.37
C GLY A 182 -18.86 1.37 6.75
N ILE A 183 -18.11 2.27 6.09
CA ILE A 183 -16.88 1.96 5.36
C ILE A 183 -15.61 2.24 6.16
N TRP A 184 -15.72 2.61 7.43
CA TRP A 184 -14.51 2.82 8.25
C TRP A 184 -13.74 1.50 8.43
N PRO A 185 -12.40 1.55 8.47
CA PRO A 185 -11.55 0.37 8.63
C PRO A 185 -12.02 -0.54 9.78
N GLY A 186 -12.05 -1.86 9.56
CA GLY A 186 -12.56 -2.81 10.54
C GLY A 186 -11.91 -2.70 11.92
N MET A 187 -10.60 -2.49 11.93
CA MET A 187 -9.78 -2.27 13.14
C MET A 187 -10.14 -1.03 13.96
N MET A 188 -10.89 -0.08 13.41
CA MET A 188 -11.41 1.07 14.16
C MET A 188 -12.66 0.73 14.99
N ARG A 189 -13.25 -0.45 14.80
CA ARG A 189 -14.45 -0.90 15.54
C ARG A 189 -14.11 -1.47 16.90
N GLU A 190 -12.86 -1.87 17.10
CA GLU A 190 -12.37 -2.32 18.39
C GLU A 190 -11.81 -1.12 19.15
N LYS A 191 -12.24 -0.91 20.41
CA LYS A 191 -11.80 0.25 21.21
C LYS A 191 -10.27 0.38 21.25
N LYS A 192 -9.57 -0.74 21.48
CA LYS A 192 -8.10 -0.77 21.51
C LYS A 192 -7.47 -0.42 20.16
N GLY A 193 -8.02 -0.96 19.07
CA GLY A 193 -7.58 -0.63 17.72
C GLY A 193 -7.77 0.85 17.39
N ALA A 194 -8.93 1.42 17.72
CA ALA A 194 -9.21 2.84 17.57
C ALA A 194 -8.23 3.72 18.37
N THR A 195 -7.97 3.37 19.63
CA THR A 195 -6.97 4.06 20.47
C THR A 195 -5.58 4.02 19.85
N ASP A 196 -5.15 2.86 19.33
CA ASP A 196 -3.84 2.73 18.68
C ASP A 196 -3.72 3.65 17.44
N PHE A 197 -4.79 3.82 16.64
CA PHE A 197 -4.80 4.76 15.51
C PHE A 197 -4.77 6.22 15.93
N ILE A 198 -5.53 6.58 16.96
CA ILE A 198 -5.52 7.93 17.51
C ILE A 198 -4.11 8.26 18.02
N ASP A 199 -3.46 7.32 18.70
CA ASP A 199 -2.06 7.45 19.13
C ASP A 199 -1.11 7.63 17.94
N PHE A 200 -1.26 6.86 16.86
CA PHE A 200 -0.46 7.05 15.64
C PHE A 200 -0.66 8.46 15.07
N ALA A 201 -1.90 8.91 14.89
CA ALA A 201 -2.21 10.23 14.36
C ALA A 201 -1.66 11.37 15.23
N ALA A 202 -1.76 11.26 16.56
CA ALA A 202 -1.17 12.23 17.50
C ALA A 202 0.36 12.30 17.35
N ARG A 203 1.02 11.14 17.16
CA ARG A 203 2.46 11.05 16.95
C ARG A 203 2.91 11.60 15.60
N PHE A 204 2.09 11.48 14.55
CA PHE A 204 2.40 12.06 13.24
C PHE A 204 2.59 13.58 13.33
N ARG A 205 1.78 14.27 14.15
CA ARG A 205 1.87 15.72 14.37
C ARG A 205 3.17 16.16 15.04
N GLN A 206 3.89 15.25 15.70
CA GLN A 206 5.15 15.54 16.38
C GLN A 206 6.35 15.49 15.42
N THR A 207 6.17 15.01 14.19
CA THR A 207 7.25 14.92 13.20
C THR A 207 7.55 16.28 12.56
N LYS A 208 8.80 16.49 12.13
CA LYS A 208 9.25 17.73 11.47
C LYS A 208 8.67 17.89 10.05
N GLY A 209 8.19 16.80 9.46
CA GLY A 209 7.56 16.78 8.14
C GLY A 209 7.07 15.39 7.76
N ILE A 210 6.14 15.33 6.81
CA ILE A 210 5.49 14.09 6.36
C ILE A 210 5.76 13.92 4.86
N LEU A 211 6.59 12.94 4.50
CA LEU A 211 6.65 12.43 3.13
C LEU A 211 5.44 11.53 2.91
N ILE A 212 4.74 11.70 1.79
CA ILE A 212 3.53 10.94 1.50
C ILE A 212 3.56 10.38 0.09
N ASN A 213 3.21 9.09 -0.06
CA ASN A 213 3.26 8.38 -1.34
C ASN A 213 2.08 8.75 -2.25
N THR A 214 1.89 10.03 -2.54
CA THR A 214 0.91 10.53 -3.51
C THR A 214 1.51 11.68 -4.31
N PHE A 215 0.79 12.19 -5.30
CA PHE A 215 1.19 13.34 -6.10
C PHE A 215 0.07 14.38 -6.20
N ARG A 216 0.46 15.62 -6.47
CA ARG A 216 -0.44 16.79 -6.37
C ARG A 216 -1.67 16.66 -7.26
N GLU A 217 -1.51 16.09 -8.44
CA GLU A 217 -2.55 15.96 -9.44
C GLU A 217 -3.57 14.87 -9.12
N LEU A 218 -3.22 13.88 -8.28
CA LEU A 218 -4.14 12.81 -7.86
C LEU A 218 -5.05 13.26 -6.72
N GLU A 219 -4.48 13.89 -5.69
CA GLU A 219 -5.22 14.27 -4.48
C GLU A 219 -5.14 15.78 -4.19
N PRO A 220 -5.48 16.67 -5.14
CA PRO A 220 -5.31 18.11 -4.95
C PRO A 220 -6.20 18.67 -3.83
N HIS A 221 -7.37 18.07 -3.59
CA HIS A 221 -8.27 18.47 -2.51
C HIS A 221 -7.68 18.13 -1.14
N ALA A 222 -7.33 16.86 -0.91
CA ALA A 222 -6.76 16.39 0.35
C ALA A 222 -5.43 17.09 0.69
N LEU A 223 -4.57 17.31 -0.30
CA LEU A 223 -3.29 18.00 -0.07
C LEU A 223 -3.49 19.48 0.30
N ARG A 224 -4.53 20.13 -0.21
CA ARG A 224 -4.86 21.51 0.21
C ARG A 224 -5.37 21.54 1.65
N SER A 225 -6.23 20.60 2.05
CA SER A 225 -6.76 20.56 3.43
C SER A 225 -5.66 20.32 4.47
N LEU A 226 -4.57 19.64 4.09
CA LEU A 226 -3.41 19.38 4.95
C LEU A 226 -2.37 20.51 4.96
N SER A 227 -2.60 21.61 4.22
CA SER A 227 -1.65 22.72 4.05
C SER A 227 -1.99 24.00 4.82
N ASP A 228 -2.94 23.93 5.77
CA ASP A 228 -3.47 25.09 6.50
C ASP A 228 -2.59 25.56 7.68
N GLY A 229 -1.41 24.94 7.86
CA GLY A 229 -0.45 25.26 8.92
C GLY A 229 -0.72 24.56 10.26
N LYS A 230 -1.79 23.75 10.39
CA LYS A 230 -2.07 22.97 11.62
C LYS A 230 -1.34 21.64 11.69
N PHE A 231 -0.74 21.22 10.59
CA PHE A 231 -0.06 19.93 10.44
C PHE A 231 1.42 20.16 10.06
N PRO A 232 2.31 19.20 10.34
CA PRO A 232 3.66 19.23 9.79
C PRO A 232 3.64 19.40 8.26
N PRO A 233 4.66 20.03 7.67
CA PRO A 233 4.74 20.17 6.22
C PRO A 233 4.61 18.82 5.50
N VAL A 234 3.68 18.74 4.56
CA VAL A 234 3.43 17.54 3.75
C VAL A 234 4.18 17.63 2.42
N TYR A 235 4.92 16.57 2.10
CA TYR A 235 5.69 16.42 0.87
C TYR A 235 5.12 15.25 0.05
N PRO A 236 4.25 15.52 -0.94
CA PRO A 236 3.85 14.52 -1.93
C PRO A 236 5.08 14.10 -2.73
N VAL A 237 5.43 12.82 -2.69
CA VAL A 237 6.66 12.29 -3.31
C VAL A 237 6.39 11.08 -4.22
N GLY A 238 5.11 10.72 -4.38
CA GLY A 238 4.69 9.60 -5.21
C GLY A 238 4.52 9.93 -6.70
N PRO A 239 4.09 8.96 -7.52
CA PRO A 239 3.93 7.56 -7.14
C PRO A 239 5.30 6.87 -6.98
N LEU A 240 5.51 6.17 -5.87
CA LEU A 240 6.69 5.35 -5.62
C LEU A 240 6.39 3.92 -6.09
N LEU A 241 7.01 3.51 -7.20
CA LEU A 241 6.69 2.27 -7.90
C LEU A 241 7.97 1.47 -8.14
N ASN A 242 7.92 0.17 -7.84
CA ASN A 242 9.02 -0.72 -8.12
C ASN A 242 8.91 -1.29 -9.54
N LEU A 243 9.20 -0.45 -10.53
CA LEU A 243 9.04 -0.80 -11.95
C LEU A 243 10.03 -1.88 -12.45
N LYS A 244 11.07 -2.20 -11.67
CA LYS A 244 12.17 -3.08 -12.08
C LYS A 244 12.29 -4.39 -11.28
N SER A 245 11.56 -4.54 -10.17
CA SER A 245 11.73 -5.72 -9.30
C SER A 245 11.34 -7.03 -9.92
N ASP A 246 10.53 -7.03 -10.97
CA ASP A 246 10.14 -8.29 -11.60
C ASP A 246 11.27 -8.90 -12.46
N ASP A 247 12.40 -8.22 -12.66
CA ASP A 247 13.52 -8.68 -13.51
C ASP A 247 14.75 -9.17 -12.72
N GLY A 248 14.83 -8.90 -11.41
CA GLY A 248 16.07 -9.02 -10.64
C GLY A 248 16.02 -10.01 -9.48
N HIS A 249 16.03 -11.32 -9.75
CA HIS A 249 16.20 -12.40 -8.74
C HIS A 249 14.93 -13.01 -8.15
N VAL A 250 13.96 -13.23 -9.03
CA VAL A 250 13.01 -14.32 -8.86
C VAL A 250 13.79 -15.63 -9.05
N GLY A 251 13.66 -16.62 -8.15
CA GLY A 251 14.26 -17.96 -8.37
C GLY A 251 13.86 -18.52 -9.75
N SER A 252 14.62 -19.47 -10.31
CA SER A 252 14.40 -19.99 -11.69
C SER A 252 12.94 -20.31 -11.99
N ASP A 253 12.22 -20.88 -11.03
CA ASP A 253 10.83 -21.30 -11.20
C ASP A 253 9.86 -20.12 -11.30
N GLN A 254 10.23 -19.02 -10.67
CA GLN A 254 9.39 -17.85 -10.45
C GLN A 254 9.61 -16.84 -11.60
N SER A 255 10.78 -16.84 -12.25
CA SER A 255 11.01 -16.18 -13.55
C SER A 255 10.35 -16.93 -14.71
N ILE A 256 10.36 -18.27 -14.69
CA ILE A 256 9.62 -19.09 -15.68
C ILE A 256 8.12 -18.83 -15.57
N GLN A 257 7.56 -18.79 -14.35
CA GLN A 257 6.15 -18.42 -14.15
C GLN A 257 5.83 -17.02 -14.68
N LYS A 258 6.71 -16.04 -14.47
CA LYS A 258 6.53 -14.70 -15.05
C LYS A 258 6.47 -14.76 -16.58
N SER A 259 7.39 -15.48 -17.24
CA SER A 259 7.41 -15.62 -18.71
C SER A 259 6.10 -16.23 -19.22
N ASP A 260 5.65 -17.34 -18.63
CA ASP A 260 4.41 -18.03 -19.01
C ASP A 260 3.15 -17.16 -18.82
N ILE A 261 3.15 -16.27 -17.83
CA ILE A 261 2.07 -15.28 -17.65
C ILE A 261 2.08 -14.24 -18.76
N LEU A 262 3.25 -13.69 -19.09
CA LEU A 262 3.37 -12.64 -20.10
C LEU A 262 3.11 -13.19 -21.51
N GLU A 263 3.60 -14.39 -21.83
CA GLU A 263 3.31 -15.07 -23.11
C GLU A 263 1.80 -15.31 -23.29
N TRP A 264 1.09 -15.72 -22.23
CA TRP A 264 -0.37 -15.85 -22.30
C TRP A 264 -1.06 -14.51 -22.53
N LEU A 265 -0.54 -13.42 -21.97
CA LEU A 265 -1.07 -12.07 -22.15
C LEU A 265 -0.79 -11.51 -23.56
N ASP A 266 0.33 -11.86 -24.18
CA ASP A 266 0.70 -11.50 -25.55
C ASP A 266 -0.31 -12.05 -26.57
N ASP A 267 -0.88 -13.23 -26.30
CA ASP A 267 -1.91 -13.87 -27.13
C ASP A 267 -3.31 -13.23 -26.99
N GLN A 268 -3.47 -12.23 -26.11
CA GLN A 268 -4.77 -11.59 -25.88
C GLN A 268 -4.92 -10.26 -26.62
N PRO A 269 -6.13 -9.91 -27.09
CA PRO A 269 -6.39 -8.60 -27.69
C PRO A 269 -6.08 -7.44 -26.72
N PRO A 270 -5.70 -6.25 -27.24
CA PRO A 270 -5.48 -5.06 -26.42
C PRO A 270 -6.70 -4.72 -25.54
N SER A 271 -6.42 -4.36 -24.28
CA SER A 271 -7.41 -3.97 -23.27
C SER A 271 -8.61 -4.91 -23.15
N SER A 272 -8.37 -6.23 -23.25
CA SER A 272 -9.42 -7.25 -23.22
C SER A 272 -9.40 -8.14 -21.97
N VAL A 273 -8.33 -8.11 -21.19
CA VAL A 273 -8.15 -8.94 -19.99
C VAL A 273 -8.49 -8.13 -18.74
N VAL A 274 -9.36 -8.67 -17.88
CA VAL A 274 -9.51 -8.20 -16.50
C VAL A 274 -8.52 -8.93 -15.59
N PHE A 275 -7.69 -8.20 -14.87
CA PHE A 275 -6.79 -8.75 -13.88
C PHE A 275 -7.44 -8.72 -12.49
N LEU A 276 -7.34 -9.80 -11.72
CA LEU A 276 -7.86 -9.88 -10.36
C LEU A 276 -6.70 -10.16 -9.41
N CYS A 277 -6.40 -9.24 -8.50
CA CYS A 277 -5.39 -9.42 -7.46
C CYS A 277 -5.70 -8.59 -6.21
N PHE A 278 -5.54 -9.22 -5.05
CA PHE A 278 -6.01 -8.68 -3.77
C PHE A 278 -4.84 -8.37 -2.82
N GLY A 279 -3.68 -8.06 -3.38
CA GLY A 279 -2.49 -7.69 -2.62
C GLY A 279 -1.80 -8.88 -1.96
N SER A 280 -0.81 -8.58 -1.12
CA SER A 280 0.06 -9.62 -0.54
C SER A 280 -0.61 -10.46 0.55
N MET A 281 -1.62 -9.92 1.24
CA MET A 281 -2.35 -10.60 2.32
C MET A 281 -3.80 -10.96 1.96
N GLY A 282 -4.28 -10.53 0.79
CA GLY A 282 -5.63 -10.85 0.34
C GLY A 282 -5.78 -12.31 -0.04
N SER A 283 -6.79 -12.95 0.54
CA SER A 283 -7.23 -14.29 0.20
C SER A 283 -8.70 -14.46 0.59
N PHE A 284 -9.37 -15.43 -0.02
CA PHE A 284 -10.81 -15.64 0.15
C PHE A 284 -11.10 -17.06 0.64
N GLY A 285 -12.17 -17.20 1.42
CA GLY A 285 -12.74 -18.50 1.73
C GLY A 285 -13.37 -19.14 0.49
N GLU A 286 -13.51 -20.46 0.50
CA GLU A 286 -13.97 -21.24 -0.67
C GLU A 286 -15.33 -20.79 -1.23
N ALA A 287 -16.26 -20.38 -0.37
CA ALA A 287 -17.56 -19.87 -0.80
C ALA A 287 -17.43 -18.64 -1.70
N GLN A 288 -16.53 -17.70 -1.34
CA GLN A 288 -16.29 -16.51 -2.13
C GLN A 288 -15.47 -16.81 -3.40
N VAL A 289 -14.53 -17.75 -3.34
CA VAL A 289 -13.78 -18.24 -4.51
C VAL A 289 -14.73 -18.80 -5.58
N LYS A 290 -15.76 -19.55 -5.15
CA LYS A 290 -16.82 -20.08 -6.02
C LYS A 290 -17.65 -18.99 -6.68
N GLU A 291 -18.07 -17.97 -5.94
CA GLU A 291 -18.79 -16.81 -6.51
C GLU A 291 -17.93 -16.02 -7.50
N ILE A 292 -16.63 -15.82 -7.22
CA ILE A 292 -15.69 -15.18 -8.16
C ILE A 292 -15.59 -16.00 -9.46
N ALA A 293 -15.40 -17.32 -9.35
CA ALA A 293 -15.35 -18.21 -10.50
C ALA A 293 -16.63 -18.14 -11.35
N CYS A 294 -17.80 -18.20 -10.70
CA CYS A 294 -19.10 -18.04 -11.36
C CYS A 294 -19.24 -16.69 -12.07
N ALA A 295 -18.81 -15.60 -11.44
CA ALA A 295 -18.84 -14.26 -12.03
C ALA A 295 -17.94 -14.15 -13.27
N LEU A 296 -16.74 -14.74 -13.22
CA LEU A 296 -15.80 -14.76 -14.35
C LEU A 296 -16.42 -15.49 -15.55
N GLU A 297 -17.00 -16.67 -15.34
CA GLU A 297 -17.69 -17.42 -16.40
C GLU A 297 -18.86 -16.62 -16.99
N LYS A 298 -19.73 -16.07 -16.13
CA LYS A 298 -20.90 -15.28 -16.57
C LYS A 298 -20.50 -14.00 -17.31
N SER A 299 -19.42 -13.33 -16.89
CA SER A 299 -18.95 -12.09 -17.49
C SER A 299 -18.56 -12.27 -18.96
N GLY A 300 -18.02 -13.45 -19.31
CA GLY A 300 -17.42 -13.72 -20.62
C GLY A 300 -16.17 -12.89 -20.94
N GLN A 301 -15.66 -12.12 -19.97
CA GLN A 301 -14.42 -11.36 -20.13
C GLN A 301 -13.22 -12.30 -20.05
N ARG A 302 -12.14 -11.97 -20.77
CA ARG A 302 -10.87 -12.65 -20.55
C ARG A 302 -10.33 -12.26 -19.19
N PHE A 303 -9.71 -13.17 -18.47
CA PHE A 303 -9.25 -12.88 -17.12
C PHE A 303 -7.89 -13.49 -16.77
N LEU A 304 -7.16 -12.79 -15.93
CA LEU A 304 -6.01 -13.32 -15.21
C LEU A 304 -6.28 -13.15 -13.72
N TRP A 305 -6.30 -14.25 -12.96
CA TRP A 305 -6.69 -14.22 -11.55
C TRP A 305 -5.59 -14.77 -10.66
N SER A 306 -5.02 -13.90 -9.81
CA SER A 306 -4.15 -14.30 -8.70
C SER A 306 -4.99 -14.83 -7.55
N LEU A 307 -4.94 -16.14 -7.34
CA LEU A 307 -5.68 -16.86 -6.32
C LEU A 307 -4.72 -17.41 -5.25
N ARG A 308 -4.80 -16.84 -4.05
CA ARG A 308 -3.97 -17.20 -2.90
C ARG A 308 -4.77 -17.98 -1.86
N LYS A 309 -4.14 -18.98 -1.25
CA LYS A 309 -4.71 -19.83 -0.21
C LYS A 309 -4.66 -19.10 1.14
N PRO A 310 -5.80 -18.94 1.85
CA PRO A 310 -5.81 -18.38 3.19
C PRO A 310 -5.09 -19.29 4.18
N GLU A 311 -4.54 -18.70 5.23
CA GLU A 311 -4.01 -19.47 6.37
C GLU A 311 -5.14 -20.20 7.13
N PRO A 312 -4.86 -21.34 7.77
CA PRO A 312 -5.84 -22.02 8.62
C PRO A 312 -6.32 -21.11 9.75
N LYS A 313 -7.62 -21.20 10.08
CA LYS A 313 -8.24 -20.40 11.15
C LYS A 313 -7.44 -20.50 12.45
N GLY A 314 -7.18 -19.35 13.07
CA GLY A 314 -6.45 -19.25 14.34
C GLY A 314 -4.92 -19.20 14.22
N LYS A 315 -4.37 -19.17 13.00
CA LYS A 315 -2.94 -18.92 12.77
C LYS A 315 -2.72 -17.54 12.15
N VAL A 316 -1.67 -16.86 12.61
CA VAL A 316 -1.18 -15.63 11.98
C VAL A 316 -0.09 -16.01 10.98
N GLY A 317 -0.29 -15.67 9.72
CA GLY A 317 0.67 -15.95 8.65
C GLY A 317 0.26 -15.34 7.32
N MET A 318 1.15 -15.42 6.34
CA MET A 318 0.90 -14.93 4.98
C MET A 318 0.15 -15.96 4.15
N PRO A 319 -0.77 -15.55 3.24
CA PRO A 319 -1.36 -16.44 2.26
C PRO A 319 -0.29 -17.16 1.41
N SER A 320 -0.55 -18.42 1.08
CA SER A 320 0.35 -19.27 0.28
C SER A 320 -0.25 -19.58 -1.10
N ASP A 321 0.53 -20.20 -1.98
CA ASP A 321 0.01 -20.72 -3.25
C ASP A 321 -0.74 -22.04 -3.04
N TYR A 322 -1.79 -22.25 -3.82
CA TYR A 322 -2.44 -23.55 -3.90
C TYR A 322 -1.53 -24.54 -4.65
N ALA A 323 -1.34 -25.73 -4.09
CA ALA A 323 -0.70 -26.83 -4.81
C ALA A 323 -1.58 -27.32 -5.98
N ASP A 324 -2.90 -27.31 -5.79
CA ASP A 324 -3.89 -27.55 -6.83
C ASP A 324 -5.12 -26.66 -6.57
N VAL A 325 -5.44 -25.78 -7.53
CA VAL A 325 -6.60 -24.88 -7.46
C VAL A 325 -7.92 -25.59 -7.79
N LYS A 326 -7.88 -26.78 -8.41
CA LYS A 326 -9.10 -27.53 -8.78
C LYS A 326 -9.98 -27.86 -7.58
N GLY A 327 -9.37 -28.11 -6.42
CA GLY A 327 -10.10 -28.46 -5.20
C GLY A 327 -10.97 -27.34 -4.63
N VAL A 328 -10.72 -26.08 -4.99
CA VAL A 328 -11.47 -24.91 -4.46
C VAL A 328 -12.36 -24.22 -5.51
N LEU A 329 -12.24 -24.61 -6.78
CA LEU A 329 -13.04 -24.09 -7.89
C LEU A 329 -14.23 -25.02 -8.19
N HIS A 330 -15.20 -24.54 -8.97
CA HIS A 330 -16.26 -25.40 -9.48
C HIS A 330 -15.69 -26.46 -10.44
N GLU A 331 -16.29 -27.66 -10.42
CA GLU A 331 -15.90 -28.74 -11.32
C GLU A 331 -15.97 -28.28 -12.78
N GLY A 332 -14.88 -28.54 -13.52
CA GLY A 332 -14.73 -28.14 -14.93
C GLY A 332 -14.51 -26.65 -15.19
N PHE A 333 -14.40 -25.79 -14.18
CA PHE A 333 -14.18 -24.34 -14.37
C PHE A 333 -12.94 -24.05 -15.22
N LEU A 334 -11.80 -24.69 -14.90
CA LEU A 334 -10.56 -24.48 -15.65
C LEU A 334 -10.71 -24.93 -17.11
N ASP A 335 -11.40 -26.04 -17.35
CA ASP A 335 -11.60 -26.56 -18.71
C ASP A 335 -12.53 -25.65 -19.53
N ARG A 336 -13.61 -25.15 -18.92
CA ARG A 336 -14.55 -24.21 -19.57
C ARG A 336 -13.93 -22.85 -19.85
N THR A 337 -12.95 -22.44 -19.05
CA THR A 337 -12.29 -21.12 -19.17
C THR A 337 -10.91 -21.16 -19.83
N ALA A 338 -10.39 -22.33 -20.20
CA ALA A 338 -9.02 -22.51 -20.70
C ALA A 338 -8.64 -21.59 -21.89
N GLY A 339 -9.62 -21.22 -22.73
CA GLY A 339 -9.39 -20.32 -23.88
C GLY A 339 -9.51 -18.82 -23.58
N ILE A 340 -9.98 -18.44 -22.39
CA ILE A 340 -10.24 -17.03 -22.04
C ILE A 340 -9.65 -16.62 -20.69
N GLY A 341 -9.23 -17.56 -19.86
CA GLY A 341 -8.87 -17.31 -18.48
C GLY A 341 -7.63 -18.09 -18.03
N LYS A 342 -6.83 -17.46 -17.16
CA LYS A 342 -5.69 -18.10 -16.49
C LYS A 342 -5.76 -17.82 -14.99
N VAL A 343 -5.64 -18.86 -14.17
CA VAL A 343 -5.54 -18.75 -12.70
C VAL A 343 -4.11 -18.99 -12.30
N ILE A 344 -3.55 -18.07 -11.50
CA ILE A 344 -2.15 -18.08 -11.08
C ILE A 344 -2.05 -17.94 -9.56
N GLY A 345 -0.88 -18.27 -9.03
CA GLY A 345 -0.52 -18.02 -7.63
C GLY A 345 -0.12 -16.56 -7.41
N TRP A 346 1.15 -16.33 -7.05
CA TRP A 346 1.72 -14.98 -6.96
C TRP A 346 1.72 -14.27 -8.33
N ALA A 347 1.39 -12.98 -8.34
CA ALA A 347 1.36 -12.18 -9.56
C ALA A 347 2.59 -11.25 -9.64
N PRO A 348 3.32 -11.24 -10.78
CA PRO A 348 4.21 -10.13 -11.15
C PRO A 348 3.37 -8.91 -11.55
N GLN A 349 2.70 -8.32 -10.55
CA GLN A 349 1.58 -7.40 -10.74
C GLN A 349 1.94 -6.17 -11.59
N VAL A 350 3.13 -5.60 -11.40
CA VAL A 350 3.56 -4.43 -12.16
C VAL A 350 3.73 -4.78 -13.64
N ALA A 351 4.38 -5.92 -13.94
CA ALA A 351 4.50 -6.39 -15.32
C ALA A 351 3.15 -6.69 -15.97
N ILE A 352 2.22 -7.31 -15.23
CA ILE A 352 0.85 -7.58 -15.70
C ILE A 352 0.11 -6.26 -16.00
N LEU A 353 0.08 -5.33 -15.05
CA LEU A 353 -0.65 -4.06 -15.21
C LEU A 353 -0.07 -3.20 -16.36
N ALA A 354 1.23 -3.28 -16.60
CA ALA A 354 1.89 -2.60 -17.71
C ALA A 354 1.60 -3.25 -19.08
N HIS A 355 1.03 -4.46 -19.11
CA HIS A 355 0.80 -5.19 -20.34
C HIS A 355 -0.37 -4.60 -21.17
N PRO A 356 -0.23 -4.37 -22.49
CA PRO A 356 -1.26 -3.73 -23.31
C PRO A 356 -2.60 -4.47 -23.38
N SER A 357 -2.61 -5.79 -23.14
CA SER A 357 -3.84 -6.58 -23.14
C SER A 357 -4.69 -6.43 -21.88
N VAL A 358 -4.14 -5.90 -20.79
CA VAL A 358 -4.89 -5.64 -19.56
C VAL A 358 -5.77 -4.40 -19.74
N GLY A 359 -7.07 -4.60 -19.57
CA GLY A 359 -8.10 -3.57 -19.73
C GLY A 359 -8.78 -3.14 -18.43
N GLY A 360 -8.61 -3.87 -17.33
CA GLY A 360 -9.23 -3.52 -16.04
C GLY A 360 -8.63 -4.32 -14.90
N PHE A 361 -8.76 -3.79 -13.68
CA PHE A 361 -8.16 -4.37 -12.49
C PHE A 361 -9.19 -4.48 -11.35
N VAL A 362 -9.57 -5.69 -10.97
CA VAL A 362 -10.29 -5.93 -9.72
C VAL A 362 -9.28 -5.97 -8.59
N SER A 363 -9.41 -5.03 -7.65
CA SER A 363 -8.39 -4.80 -6.63
C SER A 363 -8.99 -4.56 -5.25
N HIS A 364 -8.27 -5.07 -4.25
CA HIS A 364 -8.43 -4.69 -2.85
C HIS A 364 -8.15 -3.21 -2.55
N CYS A 365 -7.69 -2.40 -3.52
CA CYS A 365 -7.44 -0.97 -3.31
C CYS A 365 -6.39 -0.65 -2.23
N GLY A 366 -5.45 -1.56 -2.00
CA GLY A 366 -4.21 -1.22 -1.30
C GLY A 366 -3.46 -0.15 -2.07
N TRP A 367 -2.90 0.83 -1.37
CA TRP A 367 -2.44 2.07 -2.01
C TRP A 367 -1.37 1.87 -3.07
N ASN A 368 -0.41 0.95 -2.86
CA ASN A 368 0.60 0.63 -3.87
C ASN A 368 -0.04 0.08 -5.16
N SER A 369 -0.95 -0.89 -5.05
CA SER A 369 -1.70 -1.43 -6.19
C SER A 369 -2.52 -0.36 -6.92
N THR A 370 -3.09 0.59 -6.18
CA THR A 370 -3.78 1.74 -6.75
C THR A 370 -2.84 2.58 -7.60
N LEU A 371 -1.67 2.95 -7.06
CA LEU A 371 -0.68 3.74 -7.79
C LEU A 371 -0.11 3.00 -9.02
N GLU A 372 0.16 1.70 -8.90
CA GLU A 372 0.60 0.85 -10.02
C GLU A 372 -0.43 0.82 -11.17
N SER A 373 -1.71 0.65 -10.82
CA SER A 373 -2.80 0.64 -11.80
C SER A 373 -2.96 2.00 -12.49
N LEU A 374 -2.96 3.08 -11.72
CA LEU A 374 -3.09 4.44 -12.25
C LEU A 374 -1.89 4.82 -13.12
N TRP A 375 -0.67 4.42 -12.73
CA TRP A 375 0.52 4.60 -13.53
C TRP A 375 0.41 3.92 -14.90
N CYS A 376 -0.13 2.70 -14.93
CA CYS A 376 -0.33 1.94 -16.16
C CYS A 376 -1.58 2.37 -16.95
N GLY A 377 -2.42 3.25 -16.41
CA GLY A 377 -3.65 3.70 -17.06
C GLY A 377 -4.75 2.64 -17.07
N VAL A 378 -4.75 1.72 -16.10
CA VAL A 378 -5.73 0.65 -15.96
C VAL A 378 -6.79 1.06 -14.93
N PRO A 379 -8.09 1.08 -15.28
CA PRO A 379 -9.17 1.42 -14.35
C PRO A 379 -9.41 0.30 -13.33
N ILE A 380 -9.88 0.68 -12.13
CA ILE A 380 -10.00 -0.23 -10.99
C ILE A 380 -11.47 -0.53 -10.68
N ALA A 381 -11.81 -1.82 -10.56
CA ALA A 381 -13.02 -2.28 -9.87
C ALA A 381 -12.69 -2.53 -8.39
N THR A 382 -13.24 -1.71 -7.51
CA THR A 382 -12.84 -1.60 -6.12
C THR A 382 -13.55 -2.63 -5.25
N TRP A 383 -12.75 -3.48 -4.61
CA TRP A 383 -13.22 -4.51 -3.69
C TRP A 383 -12.32 -4.58 -2.44
N PRO A 384 -12.35 -3.55 -1.59
CA PRO A 384 -11.52 -3.45 -0.39
C PRO A 384 -11.75 -4.61 0.59
N MET A 385 -10.73 -4.94 1.39
CA MET A 385 -10.75 -6.08 2.31
C MET A 385 -10.35 -5.75 3.76
N TYR A 386 -9.30 -4.95 3.95
CA TYR A 386 -8.71 -4.66 5.27
C TYR A 386 -7.94 -3.33 5.24
N ALA A 387 -7.25 -3.01 6.34
CA ALA A 387 -6.47 -1.77 6.47
C ALA A 387 -7.32 -0.52 6.14
N GLU A 388 -6.76 0.49 5.47
CA GLU A 388 -7.44 1.70 5.00
C GLU A 388 -8.10 1.56 3.63
N GLN A 389 -8.17 0.34 3.08
CA GLN A 389 -8.59 0.10 1.68
C GLN A 389 -9.99 0.60 1.37
N GLN A 390 -10.92 0.55 2.32
CA GLN A 390 -12.27 1.08 2.14
C GLN A 390 -12.26 2.60 1.93
N LEU A 391 -11.37 3.32 2.61
CA LEU A 391 -11.18 4.76 2.41
C LEU A 391 -10.57 5.05 1.04
N ASN A 392 -9.59 4.23 0.62
CA ASN A 392 -8.99 4.35 -0.72
C ASN A 392 -10.02 4.09 -1.81
N ALA A 393 -10.81 3.02 -1.69
CA ALA A 393 -11.88 2.68 -2.62
C ALA A 393 -12.95 3.79 -2.68
N PHE A 394 -13.33 4.35 -1.53
CA PHE A 394 -14.28 5.46 -1.48
C PHE A 394 -13.74 6.70 -2.20
N ALA A 395 -12.48 7.08 -1.95
CA ALA A 395 -11.86 8.20 -2.66
C ALA A 395 -11.82 7.94 -4.18
N LEU A 396 -11.40 6.74 -4.61
CA LEU A 396 -11.31 6.38 -6.03
C LEU A 396 -12.67 6.46 -6.73
N VAL A 397 -13.74 5.96 -6.11
CA VAL A 397 -15.07 5.92 -6.72
C VAL A 397 -15.81 7.25 -6.58
N LYS A 398 -15.91 7.79 -5.36
CA LYS A 398 -16.82 8.91 -5.05
C LYS A 398 -16.17 10.28 -5.24
N ASP A 399 -14.88 10.42 -4.92
CA ASP A 399 -14.19 11.72 -4.99
C ASP A 399 -13.48 11.94 -6.34
N LEU A 400 -12.81 10.89 -6.84
CA LEU A 400 -11.94 11.00 -8.01
C LEU A 400 -12.60 10.50 -9.31
N GLY A 401 -13.56 9.59 -9.22
CA GLY A 401 -14.19 8.94 -10.37
C GLY A 401 -13.18 8.16 -11.23
N LEU A 402 -12.25 7.48 -10.57
CA LEU A 402 -11.18 6.65 -11.17
C LEU A 402 -11.43 5.14 -11.01
N GLY A 403 -12.56 4.75 -10.43
CA GLY A 403 -12.90 3.35 -10.22
C GLY A 403 -14.40 3.08 -10.20
N VAL A 404 -14.72 1.79 -10.28
CA VAL A 404 -16.07 1.21 -10.23
C VAL A 404 -16.21 0.43 -8.93
N GLU A 405 -17.34 0.56 -8.23
CA GLU A 405 -17.59 -0.18 -6.99
C GLU A 405 -18.03 -1.63 -7.27
N ILE A 406 -17.32 -2.63 -6.71
CA ILE A 406 -17.88 -3.98 -6.54
C ILE A 406 -18.54 -4.08 -5.17
N LYS A 407 -17.77 -3.88 -4.09
CA LYS A 407 -18.29 -3.99 -2.71
C LYS A 407 -17.46 -3.15 -1.73
N MET A 408 -17.89 -1.92 -1.46
CA MET A 408 -17.13 -0.94 -0.67
C MET A 408 -16.96 -1.30 0.82
N ASP A 409 -17.93 -1.98 1.40
CA ASP A 409 -18.01 -2.34 2.82
C ASP A 409 -17.55 -3.76 3.11
N TYR A 410 -17.01 -4.47 2.12
CA TYR A 410 -16.45 -5.81 2.32
C TYR A 410 -15.30 -5.76 3.33
N LYS A 411 -15.28 -6.78 4.19
CA LYS A 411 -14.25 -6.97 5.23
C LYS A 411 -13.88 -8.43 5.25
N GLN A 412 -12.58 -8.72 5.22
CA GLN A 412 -12.05 -10.09 5.15
C GLN A 412 -12.51 -10.96 6.33
N ASP A 413 -12.69 -10.35 7.51
CA ASP A 413 -13.14 -11.06 8.72
C ASP A 413 -14.67 -11.21 8.82
N SER A 414 -15.42 -10.72 7.82
CA SER A 414 -16.87 -10.87 7.78
C SER A 414 -17.29 -12.18 7.10
N GLU A 415 -18.42 -12.75 7.51
CA GLU A 415 -19.00 -13.93 6.84
C GLU A 415 -19.76 -13.58 5.55
N VAL A 416 -19.72 -12.31 5.13
CA VAL A 416 -20.43 -11.83 3.94
C VAL A 416 -19.75 -12.39 2.69
N VAL A 417 -20.55 -13.05 1.85
CA VAL A 417 -20.15 -13.48 0.51
C VAL A 417 -20.77 -12.52 -0.50
N VAL A 418 -19.93 -11.90 -1.32
CA VAL A 418 -20.34 -11.07 -2.46
C VAL A 418 -20.79 -11.98 -3.59
N SER A 419 -21.99 -11.72 -4.11
CA SER A 419 -22.60 -12.60 -5.11
C SER A 419 -21.94 -12.46 -6.48
N ALA A 420 -22.00 -13.53 -7.28
CA ALA A 420 -21.47 -13.56 -8.62
C ALA A 420 -22.02 -12.43 -9.51
N GLU A 421 -23.30 -12.06 -9.33
CA GLU A 421 -23.94 -10.97 -10.09
C GLU A 421 -23.36 -9.60 -9.76
N GLU A 422 -22.99 -9.36 -8.50
CA GLU A 422 -22.35 -8.11 -8.06
C GLU A 422 -20.92 -7.99 -8.61
N ILE A 423 -20.17 -9.08 -8.56
CA ILE A 423 -18.81 -9.17 -9.11
C ILE A 423 -18.84 -9.01 -10.64
N GLU A 424 -19.75 -9.73 -11.32
CA GLU A 424 -19.92 -9.66 -12.77
C GLU A 424 -20.22 -8.23 -13.22
N ARG A 425 -21.14 -7.55 -12.53
CA ARG A 425 -21.49 -6.16 -12.85
C ARG A 425 -20.28 -5.24 -12.77
N GLY A 426 -19.49 -5.33 -11.70
CA GLY A 426 -18.29 -4.51 -11.56
C GLY A 426 -17.22 -4.83 -12.61
N ILE A 427 -17.04 -6.11 -12.96
CA ILE A 427 -16.17 -6.54 -14.06
C ILE A 427 -16.64 -5.95 -15.39
N ARG A 428 -17.93 -6.04 -15.72
CA ARG A 428 -18.47 -5.49 -16.98
C ARG A 428 -18.30 -3.98 -17.06
N GLN A 429 -18.60 -3.27 -15.98
CA GLN A 429 -18.48 -1.81 -15.89
C GLN A 429 -17.04 -1.34 -16.01
N VAL A 430 -16.08 -1.95 -15.30
CA VAL A 430 -14.66 -1.57 -15.42
C VAL A 430 -14.11 -1.89 -16.81
N MET A 431 -14.68 -2.90 -17.48
CA MET A 431 -14.32 -3.31 -18.83
C MET A 431 -15.02 -2.49 -19.94
N GLU A 432 -15.96 -1.60 -19.61
CA GLU A 432 -16.69 -0.78 -20.58
C GLU A 432 -15.74 0.12 -21.38
N LYS A 433 -15.79 0.04 -22.71
CA LYS A 433 -14.96 0.84 -23.61
C LYS A 433 -15.43 2.29 -23.64
N ASP A 434 -14.50 3.22 -23.88
CA ASP A 434 -14.78 4.65 -24.06
C ASP A 434 -15.54 5.31 -22.90
N SER A 435 -15.43 4.77 -21.68
CA SER A 435 -16.04 5.35 -20.48
C SER A 435 -15.26 6.56 -19.95
N ASP A 436 -15.97 7.48 -19.29
CA ASP A 436 -15.37 8.64 -18.63
C ASP A 436 -14.29 8.23 -17.61
N ILE A 437 -14.48 7.10 -16.92
CA ILE A 437 -13.52 6.54 -15.96
C ILE A 437 -12.20 6.23 -16.67
N ARG A 438 -12.23 5.57 -17.83
CA ARG A 438 -11.00 5.29 -18.60
C ARG A 438 -10.31 6.56 -19.07
N ALA A 439 -11.06 7.54 -19.55
CA ALA A 439 -10.51 8.82 -19.98
C ALA A 439 -9.77 9.52 -18.82
N ARG A 440 -10.39 9.57 -17.64
CA ARG A 440 -9.78 10.14 -16.42
C ARG A 440 -8.56 9.36 -15.95
N VAL A 441 -8.64 8.03 -15.93
CA VAL A 441 -7.50 7.17 -15.55
C VAL A 441 -6.32 7.36 -16.49
N LYS A 442 -6.56 7.48 -17.81
CA LYS A 442 -5.52 7.79 -18.79
C LYS A 442 -4.88 9.16 -18.52
N GLU A 443 -5.68 10.18 -18.27
CA GLU A 443 -5.19 11.52 -17.92
C GLU A 443 -4.32 11.49 -16.66
N ILE A 444 -4.78 10.79 -15.61
CA ILE A 444 -4.03 10.63 -14.37
C ILE A 444 -2.74 9.84 -14.57
N SER A 445 -2.73 8.80 -15.44
CA SER A 445 -1.51 8.09 -15.82
C SER A 445 -0.47 9.04 -16.40
N GLU A 446 -0.86 9.90 -17.35
CA GLU A 446 0.05 10.87 -17.96
C GLU A 446 0.57 11.89 -16.93
N LYS A 447 -0.29 12.38 -16.04
CA LYS A 447 0.11 13.29 -14.96
C LYS A 447 1.04 12.63 -13.95
N SER A 448 0.81 11.36 -13.61
CA SER A 448 1.64 10.60 -12.68
C SER A 448 3.09 10.47 -13.18
N LYS A 449 3.27 10.25 -14.49
CA LYS A 449 4.58 10.21 -15.15
C LYS A 449 5.27 11.58 -15.12
N LYS A 450 4.52 12.64 -15.44
CA LYS A 450 5.03 14.03 -15.40
C LYS A 450 5.36 14.51 -13.99
N ALA A 451 4.70 14.00 -12.95
CA ALA A 451 4.97 14.40 -11.57
C ALA A 451 6.40 14.05 -11.11
N LEU A 452 6.98 12.98 -11.66
CA LEU A 452 8.32 12.49 -11.31
C LEU A 452 9.45 13.09 -12.15
N THR A 453 9.15 13.71 -13.28
CA THR A 453 10.17 14.33 -14.15
C THR A 453 10.68 15.65 -13.55
N ASP A 454 11.81 16.15 -14.06
CA ASP A 454 12.32 17.48 -13.67
C ASP A 454 11.24 18.56 -13.85
N GLY A 455 11.11 19.45 -12.85
CA GLY A 455 10.02 20.43 -12.73
C GLY A 455 8.64 19.86 -12.37
N GLY A 456 8.48 18.54 -12.30
CA GLY A 456 7.25 17.85 -11.88
C GLY A 456 6.88 18.13 -10.42
N SER A 457 5.62 17.85 -10.05
CA SER A 457 5.09 18.19 -8.72
C SER A 457 5.79 17.41 -7.59
N SER A 458 5.95 16.10 -7.76
CA SER A 458 6.64 15.23 -6.81
C SER A 458 8.16 15.44 -6.83
N TYR A 459 8.74 15.65 -8.02
CA TYR A 459 10.13 16.07 -8.15
C TYR A 459 10.39 17.37 -7.37
N SER A 460 9.61 18.42 -7.59
CA SER A 460 9.77 19.69 -6.86
C SER A 460 9.56 19.51 -5.35
N SER A 461 8.57 18.71 -4.96
CA SER A 461 8.27 18.44 -3.56
C SER A 461 9.37 17.70 -2.82
N LEU A 462 9.96 16.68 -3.45
CA LEU A 462 11.11 15.95 -2.90
C LEU A 462 12.35 16.87 -2.80
N GLY A 463 12.49 17.85 -3.70
CA GLY A 463 13.56 18.87 -3.62
C GLY A 463 13.39 19.76 -2.40
N ARG A 464 12.16 20.24 -2.15
CA ARG A 464 11.83 20.99 -0.93
C ARG A 464 12.11 20.20 0.35
N PHE A 465 11.95 18.88 0.33
CA PHE A 465 12.33 18.04 1.47
C PHE A 465 13.85 17.98 1.65
N LEU A 466 14.61 17.80 0.56
CA LEU A 466 16.08 17.81 0.59
C LEU A 466 16.64 19.14 1.12
N ASP A 467 16.00 20.27 0.80
CA ASP A 467 16.39 21.59 1.32
C ASP A 467 16.22 21.72 2.86
N GLN A 468 15.43 20.85 3.49
CA GLN A 468 15.18 20.86 4.94
C GLN A 468 16.13 19.98 5.75
N ILE A 469 16.93 19.14 5.08
CA ILE A 469 17.82 18.16 5.71
C ILE A 469 19.31 18.46 5.52
#